data_AF-A0A956QKC9-F1
#
_entry.id   AF-A0A956QKC9-F1
#
_cell.length_a   1.000
_cell.length_b   1.000
_cell.length_c   1.000
_cell.angle_alpha   90.00
_cell.angle_beta   90.00
_cell.angle_gamma   90.00
#
_symmetry.space_group_name_H-M   'P 1'
#
loop_
_entity.id
_entity.type
_entity.pdbx_description
1 polymer ?
#
loop_
_entity_poly.entity_id
_entity_poly.type
_entity_poly.pdbx_seq_one_letter_code
_entity_poly.pdbx_strand_id
1 'polypeptide(L)'
;MPSRRGIALIMTMVVMAVLVTLTAAFVGVNRSNSALTGNTVSREAAFKACQTGLDYAWSQLELDGGFGANGFPDPVVSWSYPSIDPKLRITRHGNTLAPDNLDENYLSGQVLASGDSFRISLYNNLNNRNLAEDTPLGDVPGRAVRLRIDGTSGRVQRRLDVVLRKSPYVDSSAVSSLDMTVALSDGPNQWRLRSKDPYVNQVRSNTNIFGPSAIDDRLNFRDPPRGGMALAKDDIVLGGTSVKSSPTFLQNSQAAARGSFLVDAPEIPVPDLERSNLKFPETTVDIPPGNLTTTTFDRHEWSSATFGVDTSVPPDGIPDTTVTRWRKQVYRHPAMTHDGQTWIAETAYEVSDSGPLTGPGSGYASPDSSDGFQDVASQPASLDDFPVLYGTAPDHQMRANLLTGEVAL
;
A
#
# COMPACT_ATOMS: atom_id res chain seq x y z
N MET A 1 98.34 17.67 8.47
CA MET A 1 97.19 16.72 8.49
C MET A 1 95.85 17.39 8.90
N PRO A 2 95.30 18.38 8.16
CA PRO A 2 94.00 19.00 8.52
C PRO A 2 92.80 18.39 7.77
N SER A 3 93.02 17.64 6.67
CA SER A 3 91.95 17.21 5.75
C SER A 3 90.97 16.18 6.33
N ARG A 4 91.38 15.35 7.29
CA ARG A 4 90.51 14.29 7.86
C ARG A 4 89.41 14.83 8.78
N ARG A 5 89.63 15.97 9.46
CA ARG A 5 88.64 16.59 10.36
C ARG A 5 87.52 17.31 9.58
N GLY A 6 87.85 17.91 8.44
CA GLY A 6 86.86 18.53 7.55
C GLY A 6 85.90 17.51 6.92
N ILE A 7 86.41 16.34 6.52
CA ILE A 7 85.60 15.26 5.93
C ILE A 7 84.58 14.72 6.95
N ALA A 8 84.98 14.51 8.20
CA ALA A 8 84.07 14.04 9.25
C ALA A 8 82.92 15.04 9.50
N LEU A 9 83.22 16.34 9.53
CA LEU A 9 82.23 17.38 9.77
C LEU A 9 81.22 17.48 8.62
N ILE A 10 81.70 17.43 7.37
CA ILE A 10 80.83 17.38 6.18
C ILE A 10 79.94 16.12 6.22
N MET A 11 80.49 14.95 6.56
CA MET A 11 79.71 13.73 6.65
C MET A 11 78.62 13.81 7.72
N THR A 12 78.93 14.36 8.91
CA THR A 12 77.93 14.56 9.96
C THR A 12 76.85 15.56 9.54
N MET A 13 77.20 16.64 8.84
CA MET A 13 76.21 17.59 8.33
C MET A 13 75.31 16.96 7.27
N VAL A 14 75.86 16.16 6.36
CA VAL A 14 75.08 15.45 5.33
C VAL A 14 74.14 14.45 5.99
N VAL A 15 74.62 13.64 6.94
CA VAL A 15 73.78 12.69 7.67
C VAL A 15 72.67 13.40 8.44
N MET A 16 72.98 14.52 9.10
CA MET A 16 71.99 15.30 9.84
C MET A 16 70.95 15.94 8.91
N ALA A 17 71.37 16.47 7.75
CA ALA A 17 70.46 17.00 6.73
C ALA A 17 69.53 15.93 6.16
N VAL A 18 70.05 14.72 5.92
CA VAL A 18 69.26 13.56 5.46
C VAL A 18 68.28 13.11 6.55
N LEU A 19 68.69 13.08 7.82
CA LEU A 19 67.81 12.73 8.94
C LEU A 19 66.68 13.76 9.14
N VAL A 20 66.99 15.06 9.06
CA VAL A 20 65.98 16.13 9.18
C VAL A 20 64.99 16.07 8.01
N THR A 21 65.45 15.86 6.78
CA THR A 21 64.57 15.74 5.61
C THR A 21 63.70 14.47 5.67
N LEU A 22 64.25 13.33 6.12
CA LEU A 22 63.48 12.10 6.39
C LEU A 22 62.43 12.31 7.48
N THR A 23 62.77 12.99 8.57
CA THR A 23 61.84 13.29 9.66
C THR A 23 60.70 14.20 9.18
N ALA A 24 61.02 15.23 8.40
CA ALA A 24 60.03 16.13 7.81
C ALA A 24 59.09 15.38 6.84
N ALA A 25 59.64 14.52 5.98
CA ALA A 25 58.85 13.67 5.08
C ALA A 25 57.92 12.72 5.86
N PHE A 26 58.43 12.08 6.91
CA PHE A 26 57.66 11.16 7.77
C PHE A 26 56.48 11.87 8.47
N VAL A 27 56.71 13.07 9.02
CA VAL A 27 55.64 13.88 9.62
C VAL A 27 54.59 14.29 8.57
N GLY A 28 55.03 14.64 7.35
CA GLY A 28 54.14 14.95 6.23
C GLY A 28 53.22 13.78 5.85
N VAL A 29 53.79 12.58 5.70
CA VAL A 29 53.05 11.36 5.37
C VAL A 29 52.08 10.98 6.50
N ASN A 30 52.50 11.04 7.76
CA ASN A 30 51.62 10.71 8.88
C ASN A 30 50.45 11.67 9.04
N ARG A 31 50.67 12.98 8.82
CA ARG A 31 49.57 13.96 8.79
C ARG A 31 48.60 13.67 7.66
N SER A 32 49.11 13.32 6.48
CA SER A 32 48.27 12.94 5.33
C SER A 32 47.44 11.68 5.62
N ASN A 33 48.07 10.62 6.13
CA ASN A 33 47.36 9.38 6.50
C ASN A 33 46.34 9.59 7.62
N SER A 34 46.65 10.43 8.61
CA SER A 34 45.71 10.79 9.69
C SER A 34 44.52 11.59 9.16
N ALA A 35 44.75 12.53 8.24
CA ALA A 35 43.68 13.30 7.60
C ALA A 35 42.79 12.41 6.72
N LEU A 36 43.37 11.46 5.99
CA LEU A 36 42.63 10.48 5.20
C LEU A 36 41.76 9.58 6.10
N THR A 37 42.31 9.11 7.22
CA THR A 37 41.58 8.27 8.18
C THR A 37 40.43 9.06 8.83
N GLY A 38 40.67 10.29 9.27
CA GLY A 38 39.64 11.16 9.85
C GLY A 38 38.49 11.43 8.86
N ASN A 39 38.81 11.70 7.60
CA ASN A 39 37.80 11.87 6.55
C ASN A 39 36.98 10.60 6.32
N THR A 40 37.58 9.41 6.38
CA THR A 40 36.86 8.14 6.24
C THR A 40 35.89 7.94 7.39
N VAL A 41 36.31 8.20 8.63
CA VAL A 41 35.43 8.09 9.81
C VAL A 41 34.26 9.07 9.73
N SER A 42 34.50 10.34 9.37
CA SER A 42 33.40 11.31 9.20
C SER A 42 32.48 10.96 8.03
N ARG A 43 33.00 10.36 6.95
CA ARG A 43 32.18 9.86 5.83
C ARG A 43 31.29 8.70 6.25
N GLU A 44 31.81 7.80 7.08
CA GLU A 44 31.04 6.67 7.62
C GLU A 44 29.98 7.18 8.62
N ALA A 45 30.34 8.12 9.50
CA ALA A 45 29.40 8.73 10.44
C ALA A 45 28.27 9.48 9.72
N ALA A 46 28.57 10.27 8.69
CA ALA A 46 27.55 10.93 7.87
C ALA A 46 26.62 9.91 7.17
N PHE A 47 27.14 8.76 6.74
CA PHE A 47 26.33 7.68 6.17
C PHE A 47 25.43 7.01 7.23
N LYS A 48 25.94 6.76 8.44
CA LYS A 48 25.14 6.25 9.57
C LYS A 48 24.03 7.22 9.98
N ALA A 49 24.26 8.54 9.88
CA ALA A 49 23.23 9.56 10.07
C ALA A 49 22.13 9.46 9.00
N CYS A 50 22.49 9.27 7.72
CA CYS A 50 21.52 8.99 6.65
C CYS A 50 20.70 7.72 6.94
N GLN A 51 21.36 6.64 7.37
CA GLN A 51 20.69 5.37 7.68
C GLN A 51 19.72 5.53 8.86
N THR A 52 20.11 6.27 9.91
CA THR A 52 19.23 6.58 11.04
C THR A 52 17.99 7.36 10.57
N GLY A 53 18.17 8.31 9.64
CA GLY A 53 17.06 9.03 9.04
C GLY A 53 16.14 8.13 8.21
N LEU A 54 16.70 7.15 7.49
CA LEU A 54 15.94 6.17 6.72
C LEU A 54 15.10 5.29 7.65
N ASP A 55 15.71 4.73 8.70
CA ASP A 55 15.03 3.86 9.66
C ASP A 55 13.91 4.62 10.38
N TYR A 56 14.14 5.89 10.73
CA TYR A 56 13.10 6.75 11.30
C TYR A 56 11.94 6.96 10.31
N ALA A 57 12.21 7.39 9.08
CA ALA A 57 11.18 7.63 8.07
C ALA A 57 10.38 6.36 7.76
N TRP A 58 11.07 5.21 7.65
CA TRP A 58 10.42 3.92 7.46
C TRP A 58 9.50 3.58 8.63
N SER A 59 9.96 3.69 9.88
CA SER A 59 9.11 3.43 11.06
C SER A 59 7.86 4.31 11.09
N GLN A 60 7.96 5.58 10.70
CA GLN A 60 6.80 6.48 10.65
C GLN A 60 5.82 6.08 9.54
N LEU A 61 6.32 5.67 8.38
CA LEU A 61 5.49 5.20 7.26
C LEU A 61 4.80 3.86 7.54
N GLU A 62 5.36 3.01 8.42
CA GLU A 62 4.69 1.80 8.87
C GLU A 62 3.51 2.10 9.82
N LEU A 63 3.66 3.11 10.69
CA LEU A 63 2.61 3.53 11.60
C LEU A 63 1.50 4.32 10.89
N ASP A 64 1.88 5.19 9.96
CA ASP A 64 0.98 6.04 9.18
C ASP A 64 1.38 6.05 7.70
N GLY A 65 0.62 5.36 6.86
CA GLY A 65 0.82 5.37 5.41
C GLY A 65 0.59 6.74 4.75
N GLY A 66 -0.10 7.67 5.43
CA GLY A 66 -0.31 9.05 5.02
C GLY A 66 0.81 10.00 5.45
N PHE A 67 1.85 9.52 6.12
CA PHE A 67 2.89 10.36 6.69
C PHE A 67 3.55 11.25 5.62
N GLY A 68 3.40 12.57 5.81
CA GLY A 68 3.93 13.61 4.92
C GLY A 68 3.29 13.69 3.52
N ALA A 69 2.15 13.05 3.27
CA ALA A 69 1.46 13.12 1.98
C ALA A 69 0.90 14.52 1.66
N ASN A 70 0.46 15.26 2.69
CA ASN A 70 -0.10 16.61 2.55
C ASN A 70 0.83 17.67 3.16
N GLY A 71 2.14 17.42 3.15
CA GLY A 71 3.09 18.17 3.95
C GLY A 71 2.95 17.89 5.44
N PHE A 72 3.74 18.57 6.25
CA PHE A 72 3.67 18.45 7.71
C PHE A 72 2.88 19.62 8.30
N PRO A 73 2.07 19.39 9.35
CA PRO A 73 1.31 20.46 10.00
C PRO A 73 2.23 21.38 10.80
N ASP A 74 1.96 22.69 10.65
CA ASP A 74 2.47 23.73 11.53
C ASP A 74 1.87 23.60 12.95
N PRO A 75 2.60 23.94 14.03
CA PRO A 75 3.93 24.56 14.05
C PRO A 75 5.10 23.55 13.99
N VAL A 76 6.33 24.07 13.94
CA VAL A 76 7.56 23.28 14.11
C VAL A 76 7.55 22.58 15.47
N VAL A 77 7.57 21.25 15.47
CA VAL A 77 7.58 20.43 16.70
C VAL A 77 8.86 19.62 16.77
N SER A 78 9.47 19.54 17.96
CA SER A 78 10.64 18.71 18.22
C SER A 78 10.33 17.62 19.25
N TRP A 79 10.75 16.40 18.95
CA TRP A 79 10.65 15.23 19.82
C TRP A 79 12.04 14.68 20.10
N SER A 80 12.23 14.10 21.27
CA SER A 80 13.49 13.44 21.62
C SER A 80 13.22 11.99 22.02
N TYR A 81 14.04 11.07 21.48
CA TYR A 81 13.88 9.63 21.60
C TYR A 81 15.17 8.99 22.16
N PRO A 82 15.07 8.11 23.17
CA PRO A 82 13.94 7.97 24.09
C PRO A 82 13.71 9.26 24.92
N SER A 83 12.56 9.38 25.60
CA SER A 83 12.23 10.60 26.37
C SER A 83 13.15 10.83 27.57
N ILE A 84 13.73 9.75 28.12
CA ILE A 84 14.70 9.78 29.21
C ILE A 84 16.05 9.35 28.62
N ASP A 85 17.08 10.20 28.75
CA ASP A 85 18.37 10.06 28.07
C ASP A 85 18.25 10.02 26.53
N PRO A 86 17.87 11.15 25.91
CA PRO A 86 17.60 11.18 24.48
C PRO A 86 18.88 10.94 23.68
N LYS A 87 18.77 10.03 22.72
CA LYS A 87 19.86 9.70 21.77
C LYS A 87 19.65 10.37 20.43
N LEU A 88 18.39 10.62 20.08
CA LEU A 88 17.96 11.21 18.82
C LEU A 88 16.97 12.33 19.11
N ARG A 89 17.20 13.51 18.51
CA ARG A 89 16.22 14.58 18.47
C ARG A 89 15.71 14.74 17.05
N ILE A 90 14.41 14.70 16.85
CA ILE A 90 13.75 14.94 15.56
C ILE A 90 12.99 16.24 15.66
N THR A 91 13.13 17.10 14.66
CA THR A 91 12.36 18.33 14.50
C THR A 91 11.65 18.26 13.17
N ARG A 92 10.34 18.44 13.19
CA ARG A 92 9.50 18.50 12.00
C ARG A 92 9.29 19.95 11.61
N HIS A 93 9.64 20.27 10.37
CA HIS A 93 9.35 21.53 9.71
C HIS A 93 8.26 21.25 8.69
N GLY A 94 7.17 22.00 8.77
CA GLY A 94 5.99 21.77 7.96
C GLY A 94 5.40 23.06 7.46
N ASN A 95 4.77 23.00 6.30
CA ASN A 95 3.89 24.03 5.78
C ASN A 95 2.80 23.34 4.94
N THR A 96 1.60 23.24 5.49
CA THR A 96 0.45 22.61 4.79
C THR A 96 -0.07 23.42 3.61
N LEU A 97 0.28 24.71 3.51
CA LEU A 97 -0.13 25.57 2.38
C LEU A 97 0.75 25.32 1.14
N ALA A 98 1.95 24.78 1.32
CA ALA A 98 2.90 24.49 0.25
C ALA A 98 3.52 23.09 0.42
N PRO A 99 2.72 22.00 0.36
CA PRO A 99 3.19 20.64 0.66
C PRO A 99 4.32 20.17 -0.25
N ASP A 100 4.38 20.67 -1.49
CA ASP A 100 5.44 20.35 -2.46
C ASP A 100 6.75 21.11 -2.22
N ASN A 101 6.76 22.14 -1.36
CA ASN A 101 7.98 22.85 -1.03
C ASN A 101 8.81 22.08 0.01
N LEU A 102 9.74 21.25 -0.46
CA LEU A 102 10.63 20.44 0.38
C LEU A 102 11.62 21.24 1.24
N ASP A 103 11.79 22.53 0.94
CA ASP A 103 12.58 23.44 1.76
C ASP A 103 11.84 23.94 2.99
N GLU A 104 10.52 23.81 3.00
CA GLU A 104 9.66 24.14 4.14
C GLU A 104 9.06 22.87 4.78
N ASN A 105 8.89 21.81 4.00
CA ASN A 105 8.38 20.51 4.43
C ASN A 105 9.52 19.47 4.50
N TYR A 106 10.16 19.39 5.67
CA TYR A 106 11.23 18.41 5.92
C TYR A 106 11.34 18.04 7.39
N LEU A 107 11.99 16.91 7.66
CA LEU A 107 12.36 16.50 9.01
C LEU A 107 13.87 16.72 9.19
N SER A 108 14.28 17.30 10.30
CA SER A 108 15.69 17.34 10.69
C SER A 108 15.92 16.49 11.93
N GLY A 109 16.90 15.61 11.90
CA GLY A 109 17.32 14.80 13.03
C GLY A 109 18.71 15.17 13.51
N GLN A 110 18.97 15.00 14.81
CA GLN A 110 20.29 15.13 15.41
C GLN A 110 20.54 13.96 16.37
N VAL A 111 21.65 13.25 16.16
CA VAL A 111 22.16 12.22 17.06
C VAL A 111 22.94 12.92 18.17
N LEU A 112 22.41 12.92 19.39
CA LEU A 112 22.91 13.75 20.48
C LEU A 112 24.29 13.31 20.98
N ALA A 113 24.61 12.01 20.88
CA ALA A 113 25.90 11.47 21.34
C ALA A 113 27.08 11.88 20.44
N SER A 114 26.89 11.92 19.12
CA SER A 114 27.95 12.24 18.15
C SER A 114 27.86 13.68 17.63
N GLY A 115 26.71 14.33 17.77
CA GLY A 115 26.43 15.63 17.17
C GLY A 115 26.14 15.56 15.67
N ASP A 116 26.10 14.36 15.08
CA ASP A 116 25.73 14.18 13.68
C ASP A 116 24.26 14.55 13.45
N SER A 117 23.94 15.02 12.26
CA SER A 117 22.58 15.40 11.91
C SER A 117 22.17 14.88 10.55
N PHE A 118 20.88 14.82 10.30
CA PHE A 118 20.32 14.46 9.01
C PHE A 118 19.11 15.31 8.68
N ARG A 119 18.81 15.46 7.40
CA ARG A 119 17.61 16.10 6.88
C ARG A 119 16.90 15.13 5.94
N ILE A 120 15.62 14.89 6.16
CA ILE A 120 14.77 14.04 5.33
C ILE A 120 13.76 14.92 4.60
N SER A 121 13.81 14.88 3.29
CA SER A 121 12.74 15.37 2.42
C SER A 121 12.04 14.17 1.81
N LEU A 122 10.70 14.17 1.82
CA LEU A 122 9.92 13.03 1.35
C LEU A 122 8.82 13.49 0.40
N TYR A 123 8.51 12.64 -0.57
CA TYR A 123 7.32 12.75 -1.40
C TYR A 123 6.55 11.43 -1.31
N ASN A 124 5.36 11.45 -0.72
CA ASN A 124 4.57 10.26 -0.44
C ASN A 124 3.49 10.06 -1.50
N ASN A 125 3.65 9.00 -2.30
CA ASN A 125 2.71 8.57 -3.34
C ASN A 125 2.09 7.19 -2.99
N LEU A 126 2.02 6.81 -1.71
CA LEU A 126 1.55 5.49 -1.27
C LEU A 126 0.07 5.24 -1.58
N ASN A 127 -0.76 6.28 -1.43
CA ASN A 127 -2.20 6.19 -1.62
C ASN A 127 -2.62 6.28 -3.09
N ASN A 128 -1.73 6.80 -3.94
CA ASN A 128 -1.97 6.92 -5.37
C ASN A 128 -1.43 5.69 -6.11
N ARG A 129 -2.16 5.27 -7.14
CA ARG A 129 -1.77 4.12 -7.97
C ARG A 129 -0.95 4.51 -9.19
N ASN A 130 -1.03 5.77 -9.59
CA ASN A 130 -0.38 6.28 -10.78
C ASN A 130 1.04 6.76 -10.46
N LEU A 131 1.89 6.78 -11.48
CA LEU A 131 3.18 7.47 -11.43
C LEU A 131 2.92 8.95 -11.12
N ALA A 132 3.61 9.49 -10.12
CA ALA A 132 3.70 10.93 -9.92
C ALA A 132 4.94 11.42 -10.67
N GLU A 133 4.69 12.16 -11.75
CA GLU A 133 5.72 12.75 -12.62
C GLU A 133 6.08 14.16 -12.13
N ASP A 134 7.28 14.64 -12.46
CA ASP A 134 7.75 16.01 -12.19
C ASP A 134 7.67 16.45 -10.71
N THR A 135 7.79 15.50 -9.78
CA THR A 135 7.82 15.85 -8.35
C THR A 135 9.14 16.54 -7.98
N PRO A 136 9.19 17.28 -6.86
CA PRO A 136 10.43 17.89 -6.36
C PRO A 136 11.58 16.91 -6.08
N LEU A 137 11.29 15.61 -5.96
CA LEU A 137 12.29 14.53 -5.84
C LEU A 137 12.51 13.74 -7.15
N GLY A 138 11.89 14.15 -8.25
CA GLY A 138 11.79 13.41 -9.52
C GLY A 138 10.65 12.39 -9.49
N ASP A 139 10.54 11.58 -10.55
CA ASP A 139 9.40 10.67 -10.68
C ASP A 139 9.29 9.69 -9.49
N VAL A 140 8.06 9.54 -8.98
CA VAL A 140 7.75 8.64 -7.86
C VAL A 140 6.72 7.61 -8.34
N PRO A 141 7.07 6.32 -8.40
CA PRO A 141 6.13 5.27 -8.79
C PRO A 141 4.86 5.28 -7.94
N GLY A 142 3.76 4.76 -8.50
CA GLY A 142 2.55 4.50 -7.73
C GLY A 142 2.83 3.57 -6.54
N ARG A 143 2.15 3.81 -5.43
CA ARG A 143 2.30 3.04 -4.18
C ARG A 143 3.72 3.06 -3.62
N ALA A 144 4.41 4.17 -3.79
CA ALA A 144 5.79 4.36 -3.33
C ALA A 144 5.96 5.70 -2.61
N VAL A 145 7.02 5.79 -1.81
CA VAL A 145 7.53 7.04 -1.25
C VAL A 145 8.95 7.22 -1.73
N ARG A 146 9.29 8.41 -2.21
CA ARG A 146 10.67 8.78 -2.48
C ARG A 146 11.19 9.61 -1.32
N LEU A 147 12.36 9.25 -0.82
CA LEU A 147 13.06 9.92 0.27
C LEU A 147 14.40 10.44 -0.24
N ARG A 148 14.73 11.67 0.11
CA ARG A 148 16.07 12.23 0.01
C ARG A 148 16.56 12.55 1.41
N ILE A 149 17.67 11.93 1.80
CA ILE A 149 18.23 12.05 3.14
C ILE A 149 19.64 12.60 3.06
N ASP A 150 19.84 13.83 3.54
CA ASP A 150 21.13 14.49 3.61
C ASP A 150 21.68 14.37 5.03
N GLY A 151 22.70 13.55 5.24
CA GLY A 151 23.38 13.33 6.51
C GLY A 151 24.68 14.12 6.60
N THR A 152 24.97 14.69 7.77
CA THR A 152 26.14 15.52 8.03
C THR A 152 26.88 15.09 9.29
N SER A 153 28.20 14.97 9.18
CA SER A 153 29.12 14.73 10.29
C SER A 153 30.33 15.67 10.15
N GLY A 154 30.43 16.64 11.06
CA GLY A 154 31.43 17.72 10.97
C GLY A 154 31.30 18.52 9.67
N ARG A 155 32.31 18.40 8.78
CA ARG A 155 32.33 19.07 7.46
C ARG A 155 31.92 18.16 6.30
N VAL A 156 31.63 16.89 6.58
CA VAL A 156 31.29 15.92 5.56
C VAL A 156 29.78 15.82 5.45
N GLN A 157 29.28 15.90 4.21
CA GLN A 157 27.88 15.66 3.88
C GLN A 157 27.77 14.44 2.95
N ARG A 158 26.75 13.61 3.19
CA ARG A 158 26.36 12.48 2.34
C ARG A 158 24.88 12.62 2.02
N ARG A 159 24.50 12.15 0.84
CA ARG A 159 23.11 12.08 0.38
C ARG A 159 22.76 10.61 0.12
N LEU A 160 21.58 10.22 0.57
CA LEU A 160 20.96 8.95 0.28
C LEU A 160 19.58 9.20 -0.35
N ASP A 161 19.40 8.75 -1.59
CA ASP A 161 18.11 8.78 -2.27
C ASP A 161 17.52 7.37 -2.28
N VAL A 162 16.32 7.20 -1.72
CA VAL A 162 15.66 5.90 -1.53
C VAL A 162 14.24 5.95 -2.06
N VAL A 163 13.77 4.86 -2.65
CA VAL A 163 12.36 4.66 -2.96
C VAL A 163 11.84 3.51 -2.10
N LEU A 164 11.00 3.82 -1.12
CA LEU A 164 10.28 2.84 -0.33
C LEU A 164 8.98 2.49 -1.02
N ARG A 165 8.60 1.23 -1.00
CA ARG A 165 7.33 0.76 -1.58
C ARG A 165 6.57 -0.02 -0.54
N LYS A 166 5.24 0.10 -0.59
CA LYS A 166 4.39 -0.74 0.24
C LYS A 166 4.63 -2.19 -0.14
N SER A 167 5.05 -3.01 0.81
CA SER A 167 5.13 -4.45 0.57
C SER A 167 3.74 -4.93 0.14
N PRO A 168 3.61 -5.64 -0.98
CA PRO A 168 2.33 -6.17 -1.37
C PRO A 168 1.94 -7.27 -0.36
N TYR A 169 0.65 -7.40 -0.07
CA TYR A 169 0.15 -8.48 0.81
C TYR A 169 0.37 -9.87 0.20
N VAL A 170 0.40 -9.93 -1.13
CA VAL A 170 0.73 -11.12 -1.91
C VAL A 170 1.86 -10.75 -2.85
N ASP A 171 2.92 -11.53 -2.88
CA ASP A 171 4.10 -11.27 -3.73
C ASP A 171 3.89 -11.72 -5.19
N SER A 172 2.82 -12.48 -5.42
CA SER A 172 2.51 -13.18 -6.67
C SER A 172 1.00 -13.26 -6.87
N SER A 173 0.55 -13.24 -8.12
CA SER A 173 -0.83 -13.45 -8.53
C SER A 173 -1.31 -14.89 -8.29
N ALA A 174 -0.41 -15.88 -8.40
CA ALA A 174 -0.69 -17.28 -8.14
C ALA A 174 0.57 -17.98 -7.63
N VAL A 175 0.38 -18.88 -6.66
CA VAL A 175 1.47 -19.59 -5.99
C VAL A 175 1.08 -21.06 -5.81
N SER A 176 2.02 -21.98 -6.03
CA SER A 176 1.83 -23.41 -5.78
C SER A 176 3.05 -24.01 -5.07
N SER A 177 2.81 -24.82 -4.05
CA SER A 177 3.86 -25.60 -3.37
C SER A 177 4.32 -26.83 -4.19
N LEU A 178 3.49 -27.25 -5.15
CA LEU A 178 3.73 -28.36 -6.08
C LEU A 178 3.47 -27.89 -7.52
N ASP A 179 3.25 -28.83 -8.44
CA ASP A 179 3.08 -28.52 -9.85
C ASP A 179 1.86 -27.62 -10.06
N MET A 180 2.04 -26.54 -10.81
CA MET A 180 0.95 -25.69 -11.24
C MET A 180 0.54 -26.07 -12.64
N THR A 181 -0.70 -26.51 -12.84
CA THR A 181 -1.22 -26.84 -14.17
C THR A 181 -2.38 -25.94 -14.55
N VAL A 182 -2.26 -25.25 -15.68
CA VAL A 182 -3.33 -24.45 -16.28
C VAL A 182 -3.78 -25.12 -17.57
N ALA A 183 -4.88 -25.86 -17.49
CA ALA A 183 -5.53 -26.44 -18.65
C ALA A 183 -6.61 -25.48 -19.17
N LEU A 184 -6.48 -25.06 -20.42
CA LEU A 184 -7.50 -24.27 -21.10
C LEU A 184 -8.33 -25.20 -21.99
N SER A 185 -9.66 -25.19 -21.82
CA SER A 185 -10.56 -25.89 -22.73
C SER A 185 -10.43 -25.34 -24.16
N ASP A 186 -10.72 -26.19 -25.14
CA ASP A 186 -10.67 -25.85 -26.57
C ASP A 186 -11.52 -24.61 -26.87
N GLY A 187 -10.95 -23.68 -27.65
CA GLY A 187 -11.59 -22.38 -27.98
C GLY A 187 -10.67 -21.17 -27.75
N PRO A 188 -11.22 -19.93 -27.78
CA PRO A 188 -10.45 -18.69 -27.66
C PRO A 188 -10.01 -18.37 -26.21
N ASN A 189 -9.98 -19.36 -25.34
CA ASN A 189 -9.62 -19.18 -23.95
C ASN A 189 -8.13 -18.83 -23.84
N GLN A 190 -7.83 -17.83 -23.02
CA GLN A 190 -6.48 -17.32 -22.79
C GLN A 190 -6.21 -17.27 -21.28
N TRP A 191 -5.01 -17.69 -20.87
CA TRP A 191 -4.48 -17.45 -19.55
C TRP A 191 -3.90 -16.03 -19.50
N ARG A 192 -4.66 -15.11 -18.91
CA ARG A 192 -4.28 -13.70 -18.77
C ARG A 192 -3.88 -13.40 -17.34
N LEU A 193 -2.63 -12.96 -17.18
CA LEU A 193 -2.08 -12.56 -15.88
C LEU A 193 -2.02 -11.05 -15.83
N ARG A 194 -2.79 -10.47 -14.91
CA ARG A 194 -2.95 -9.03 -14.76
C ARG A 194 -2.82 -8.66 -13.30
N SER A 195 -1.97 -7.68 -13.02
CA SER A 195 -1.94 -7.00 -11.74
C SER A 195 -1.96 -5.49 -11.95
N LYS A 196 -2.62 -4.77 -11.04
CA LYS A 196 -2.53 -3.30 -10.98
C LYS A 196 -1.18 -2.85 -10.40
N ASP A 197 -0.44 -3.75 -9.75
CA ASP A 197 0.93 -3.53 -9.32
C ASP A 197 1.88 -4.30 -10.24
N PRO A 198 2.71 -3.61 -11.04
CA PRO A 198 3.56 -4.26 -12.04
C PRO A 198 4.62 -5.18 -11.44
N TYR A 199 4.86 -5.10 -10.13
CA TYR A 199 5.83 -5.95 -9.44
C TYR A 199 5.21 -7.20 -8.83
N VAL A 200 3.87 -7.29 -8.79
CA VAL A 200 3.11 -8.41 -8.22
C VAL A 200 2.52 -9.30 -9.33
N ASN A 201 2.68 -8.92 -10.60
CA ASN A 201 2.24 -9.75 -11.73
C ASN A 201 3.15 -10.97 -11.93
N GLN A 202 3.19 -11.85 -10.94
CA GLN A 202 4.07 -13.00 -10.89
C GLN A 202 3.26 -14.28 -10.66
N VAL A 203 3.69 -15.38 -11.27
CA VAL A 203 3.20 -16.72 -10.99
C VAL A 203 4.36 -17.56 -10.53
N ARG A 204 4.20 -18.28 -9.41
CA ARG A 204 5.28 -19.05 -8.80
C ARG A 204 4.89 -20.49 -8.52
N SER A 205 5.80 -21.42 -8.78
CA SER A 205 5.69 -22.83 -8.41
C SER A 205 7.00 -23.32 -7.77
N ASN A 206 6.90 -24.06 -6.67
CA ASN A 206 8.03 -24.74 -6.04
C ASN A 206 8.48 -26.01 -6.79
N THR A 207 7.82 -26.37 -7.90
CA THR A 207 8.21 -27.48 -8.78
C THR A 207 8.05 -27.02 -10.23
N ASN A 208 7.11 -27.56 -11.01
CA ASN A 208 6.90 -27.20 -12.41
C ASN A 208 5.70 -26.27 -12.61
N ILE A 209 5.70 -25.55 -13.73
CA ILE A 209 4.52 -24.85 -14.27
C ILE A 209 4.18 -25.46 -15.63
N PHE A 210 3.00 -26.05 -15.76
CA PHE A 210 2.42 -26.54 -17.00
C PHE A 210 1.37 -25.53 -17.49
N GLY A 211 1.62 -24.90 -18.62
CA GLY A 211 0.73 -23.88 -19.18
C GLY A 211 0.40 -24.10 -20.66
N PRO A 212 -0.60 -23.38 -21.17
CA PRO A 212 -0.83 -23.27 -22.61
C PRO A 212 0.40 -22.67 -23.31
N SER A 213 0.49 -22.91 -24.62
CA SER A 213 1.52 -22.32 -25.47
C SER A 213 1.49 -20.78 -25.38
N ALA A 214 2.65 -20.18 -25.09
CA ALA A 214 2.79 -18.72 -25.11
C ALA A 214 2.88 -18.14 -26.52
N ILE A 215 3.23 -18.96 -27.51
CA ILE A 215 3.42 -18.51 -28.89
C ILE A 215 2.07 -18.31 -29.61
N ASP A 216 1.03 -19.03 -29.18
CA ASP A 216 -0.31 -19.00 -29.80
C ASP A 216 -1.24 -17.93 -29.19
N ASP A 217 -0.68 -16.89 -28.53
CA ASP A 217 -1.41 -15.86 -27.76
C ASP A 217 -2.38 -16.43 -26.70
N ARG A 218 -2.21 -17.70 -26.32
CA ARG A 218 -3.00 -18.34 -25.25
C ARG A 218 -2.51 -17.98 -23.85
N LEU A 219 -1.35 -17.34 -23.74
CA LEU A 219 -0.79 -16.80 -22.51
C LEU A 219 -0.31 -15.37 -22.74
N ASN A 220 -0.78 -14.43 -21.91
CA ASN A 220 -0.37 -13.04 -22.02
C ASN A 220 -0.26 -12.38 -20.63
N PHE A 221 0.89 -11.77 -20.36
CA PHE A 221 1.06 -10.90 -19.20
C PHE A 221 0.65 -9.47 -19.59
N ARG A 222 -0.47 -9.01 -19.04
CA ARG A 222 -1.02 -7.70 -19.37
C ARG A 222 -0.65 -6.65 -18.32
N ASP A 223 -0.43 -5.44 -18.83
CA ASP A 223 -0.16 -4.14 -18.18
C ASP A 223 1.33 -3.77 -17.94
N PRO A 224 1.83 -2.65 -18.52
CA PRO A 224 3.18 -2.09 -18.31
C PRO A 224 3.37 -1.48 -16.91
N PRO A 225 4.61 -1.17 -16.45
CA PRO A 225 5.88 -1.02 -17.19
C PRO A 225 6.82 -2.23 -17.22
N ARG A 226 6.60 -3.27 -16.40
CA ARG A 226 7.34 -4.53 -16.49
C ARG A 226 6.33 -5.63 -16.80
N GLY A 227 6.53 -6.33 -17.91
CA GLY A 227 5.76 -7.53 -18.23
C GLY A 227 5.74 -8.47 -17.02
N GLY A 228 4.67 -9.26 -16.88
CA GLY A 228 4.56 -10.21 -15.79
C GLY A 228 5.59 -11.34 -15.89
N MET A 229 5.72 -12.10 -14.81
CA MET A 229 6.78 -13.11 -14.67
C MET A 229 6.21 -14.46 -14.23
N ALA A 230 6.71 -15.55 -14.79
CA ALA A 230 6.48 -16.90 -14.29
C ALA A 230 7.79 -17.50 -13.79
N LEU A 231 7.78 -18.03 -12.58
CA LEU A 231 8.92 -18.57 -11.85
C LEU A 231 8.63 -20.01 -11.44
N ALA A 232 9.51 -20.93 -11.81
CA ALA A 232 9.44 -22.33 -11.37
C ALA A 232 10.79 -22.75 -10.78
N LYS A 233 10.75 -23.62 -9.77
CA LYS A 233 11.97 -24.24 -9.23
C LYS A 233 12.60 -25.18 -10.24
N ASP A 234 11.81 -26.03 -10.88
CA ASP A 234 12.31 -27.09 -11.76
C ASP A 234 12.25 -26.68 -13.23
N ASP A 235 11.04 -26.61 -13.80
CA ASP A 235 10.82 -26.28 -15.20
C ASP A 235 9.48 -25.56 -15.46
N ILE A 236 9.39 -24.89 -16.60
CA ILE A 236 8.15 -24.32 -17.14
C ILE A 236 7.91 -24.98 -18.49
N VAL A 237 6.80 -25.68 -18.62
CA VAL A 237 6.39 -26.40 -19.84
C VAL A 237 5.18 -25.67 -20.44
N LEU A 238 5.37 -25.05 -21.60
CA LEU A 238 4.32 -24.29 -22.30
C LEU A 238 3.92 -25.03 -23.58
N GLY A 239 2.65 -25.38 -23.72
CA GLY A 239 2.17 -26.12 -24.91
C GLY A 239 2.89 -27.45 -25.12
N GLY A 240 3.35 -28.09 -24.03
CA GLY A 240 4.14 -29.33 -24.08
C GLY A 240 5.63 -29.16 -24.35
N THR A 241 6.14 -27.93 -24.50
CA THR A 241 7.57 -27.65 -24.71
C THR A 241 8.19 -27.03 -23.47
N SER A 242 9.29 -27.63 -22.99
CA SER A 242 10.09 -27.10 -21.87
C SER A 242 10.84 -25.82 -22.27
N VAL A 243 10.74 -24.78 -21.45
CA VAL A 243 11.53 -23.55 -21.65
C VAL A 243 12.97 -23.72 -21.18
N LYS A 244 13.24 -24.62 -20.23
CA LYS A 244 14.60 -24.92 -19.74
C LYS A 244 15.43 -25.62 -20.79
N SER A 245 14.85 -26.57 -21.52
CA SER A 245 15.57 -27.35 -22.54
C SER A 245 15.61 -26.66 -23.90
N SER A 246 14.87 -25.56 -24.11
CA SER A 246 14.75 -24.90 -25.42
C SER A 246 14.88 -23.38 -25.33
N PRO A 247 16.11 -22.82 -25.40
CA PRO A 247 16.36 -21.38 -25.31
C PRO A 247 15.66 -20.56 -26.40
N THR A 248 15.57 -21.09 -27.63
CA THR A 248 14.86 -20.42 -28.74
C THR A 248 13.36 -20.35 -28.47
N PHE A 249 12.77 -21.42 -27.93
CA PHE A 249 11.37 -21.43 -27.54
C PHE A 249 11.10 -20.46 -26.38
N LEU A 250 12.00 -20.38 -25.40
CA LEU A 250 11.95 -19.40 -24.32
C LEU A 250 11.92 -17.97 -24.86
N GLN A 251 12.85 -17.60 -25.74
CA GLN A 251 12.91 -16.24 -26.31
C GLN A 251 11.62 -15.88 -27.06
N ASN A 252 11.11 -16.81 -27.89
CA ASN A 252 9.86 -16.61 -28.62
C ASN A 252 8.66 -16.50 -27.68
N SER A 253 8.61 -17.34 -26.65
CA SER A 253 7.55 -17.30 -25.63
C SER A 253 7.57 -15.99 -24.85
N GLN A 254 8.73 -15.49 -24.44
CA GLN A 254 8.86 -14.21 -23.72
C GLN A 254 8.38 -13.03 -24.58
N ALA A 255 8.75 -13.01 -25.86
CA ALA A 255 8.32 -11.99 -26.80
C ALA A 255 6.80 -12.02 -27.03
N ALA A 256 6.22 -13.21 -27.25
CA ALA A 256 4.79 -13.39 -27.49
C ALA A 256 3.94 -13.07 -26.24
N ALA A 257 4.35 -13.60 -25.08
CA ALA A 257 3.64 -13.42 -23.81
C ALA A 257 3.80 -12.03 -23.19
N ARG A 258 4.74 -11.21 -23.69
CA ARG A 258 5.12 -9.91 -23.12
C ARG A 258 5.53 -10.01 -21.64
N GLY A 259 6.28 -11.04 -21.30
CA GLY A 259 6.72 -11.31 -19.93
C GLY A 259 7.98 -12.16 -19.86
N SER A 260 8.37 -12.54 -18.66
CA SER A 260 9.58 -13.32 -18.40
C SER A 260 9.27 -14.67 -17.79
N PHE A 261 9.89 -15.72 -18.32
CA PHE A 261 9.88 -17.06 -17.71
C PHE A 261 11.26 -17.33 -17.13
N LEU A 262 11.30 -17.75 -15.87
CA LEU A 262 12.52 -18.03 -15.13
C LEU A 262 12.36 -19.40 -14.46
N VAL A 263 13.29 -20.30 -14.78
CA VAL A 263 13.45 -21.61 -14.15
C VAL A 263 14.57 -21.54 -13.12
N ASP A 264 14.70 -22.55 -12.25
CA ASP A 264 15.68 -22.58 -11.16
C ASP A 264 15.47 -21.43 -10.14
N ALA A 265 14.22 -21.00 -9.96
CA ALA A 265 13.86 -20.01 -8.95
C ALA A 265 14.00 -20.59 -7.53
N PRO A 266 14.39 -19.77 -6.53
CA PRO A 266 14.47 -20.24 -5.15
C PRO A 266 13.09 -20.69 -4.64
N GLU A 267 13.10 -21.74 -3.83
CA GLU A 267 11.89 -22.24 -3.17
C GLU A 267 11.30 -21.17 -2.26
N ILE A 268 10.00 -20.99 -2.36
CA ILE A 268 9.26 -20.04 -1.53
C ILE A 268 8.49 -20.79 -0.44
N PRO A 269 8.44 -20.24 0.78
CA PRO A 269 7.52 -20.74 1.79
C PRO A 269 6.10 -20.40 1.35
N VAL A 270 5.43 -21.36 0.72
CA VAL A 270 4.00 -21.27 0.48
C VAL A 270 3.34 -21.60 1.81
N PRO A 271 2.56 -20.69 2.43
CA PRO A 271 1.86 -21.02 3.64
C PRO A 271 0.97 -22.23 3.36
N ASP A 272 1.21 -23.33 4.07
CA ASP A 272 0.30 -24.46 4.01
C ASP A 272 -1.04 -23.98 4.57
N LEU A 273 -2.01 -23.85 3.68
CA LEU A 273 -3.40 -23.70 4.07
C LEU A 273 -3.84 -25.07 4.61
N GLU A 274 -3.50 -25.36 5.87
CA GLU A 274 -4.07 -26.51 6.53
C GLU A 274 -5.59 -26.34 6.53
N ARG A 275 -6.31 -27.41 6.18
CA ARG A 275 -7.77 -27.41 6.17
C ARG A 275 -8.36 -26.99 7.53
N SER A 276 -7.64 -27.22 8.62
CA SER A 276 -7.93 -26.76 9.99
C SER A 276 -7.77 -25.25 10.19
N ASN A 277 -6.87 -24.61 9.44
CA ASN A 277 -6.63 -23.15 9.47
C ASN A 277 -7.57 -22.39 8.54
N LEU A 278 -8.16 -23.09 7.57
CA LEU A 278 -9.31 -22.61 6.82
C LEU A 278 -10.55 -22.84 7.69
N LYS A 279 -10.99 -21.79 8.40
CA LYS A 279 -12.31 -21.79 9.05
C LYS A 279 -13.39 -21.81 7.97
N PHE A 280 -13.76 -23.00 7.52
CA PHE A 280 -15.02 -23.21 6.84
C PHE A 280 -16.09 -23.35 7.93
N PRO A 281 -17.19 -22.59 7.91
CA PRO A 281 -18.30 -22.83 8.81
C PRO A 281 -18.83 -24.23 8.54
N GLU A 282 -18.98 -24.96 9.63
CA GLU A 282 -19.11 -26.42 9.65
C GLU A 282 -20.51 -26.91 9.25
N THR A 283 -21.44 -26.02 8.93
CA THR A 283 -22.80 -26.38 8.51
C THR A 283 -22.96 -26.33 7.00
N THR A 284 -22.97 -27.51 6.39
CA THR A 284 -23.47 -27.70 5.02
C THR A 284 -24.96 -27.40 5.02
N VAL A 285 -25.41 -26.39 4.27
CA VAL A 285 -26.84 -26.14 4.02
C VAL A 285 -27.15 -26.65 2.63
N ASP A 286 -27.95 -27.72 2.56
CA ASP A 286 -28.45 -28.26 1.30
C ASP A 286 -29.48 -27.28 0.71
N ILE A 287 -29.10 -26.58 -0.36
CA ILE A 287 -30.05 -25.83 -1.18
C ILE A 287 -30.81 -26.88 -2.02
N PRO A 288 -32.16 -26.93 -1.94
CA PRO A 288 -32.93 -27.89 -2.71
C PRO A 288 -32.66 -27.74 -4.22
N PRO A 289 -32.67 -28.84 -4.99
CA PRO A 289 -32.49 -28.78 -6.43
C PRO A 289 -33.66 -28.02 -7.08
N GLY A 290 -33.36 -26.96 -7.83
CA GLY A 290 -34.34 -26.23 -8.62
C GLY A 290 -33.84 -24.86 -9.08
N ASN A 291 -34.72 -24.09 -9.71
CA ASN A 291 -34.38 -22.75 -10.21
C ASN A 291 -34.39 -21.75 -9.06
N LEU A 292 -33.24 -21.11 -8.83
CA LEU A 292 -33.11 -19.98 -7.91
C LEU A 292 -33.36 -18.70 -8.70
N THR A 293 -34.30 -17.87 -8.23
CA THR A 293 -34.57 -16.57 -8.86
C THR A 293 -34.00 -15.48 -7.97
N THR A 294 -33.07 -14.69 -8.49
CA THR A 294 -32.55 -13.51 -7.80
C THR A 294 -33.53 -12.35 -7.95
N THR A 295 -33.88 -11.70 -6.85
CA THR A 295 -34.76 -10.53 -6.81
C THR A 295 -34.19 -9.46 -5.89
N THR A 296 -34.83 -8.30 -5.80
CA THR A 296 -34.41 -7.21 -4.92
C THR A 296 -35.62 -6.69 -4.15
N PHE A 297 -35.43 -6.40 -2.86
CA PHE A 297 -36.43 -5.79 -2.00
C PHE A 297 -35.97 -4.41 -1.57
N ASP A 298 -36.83 -3.41 -1.76
CA ASP A 298 -36.56 -2.04 -1.32
C ASP A 298 -37.23 -1.81 0.04
N ARG A 299 -36.40 -1.54 1.07
CA ARG A 299 -36.84 -1.05 2.38
C ARG A 299 -36.84 0.46 2.35
N HIS A 300 -37.99 1.07 2.64
CA HIS A 300 -38.12 2.51 2.79
C HIS A 300 -38.05 2.87 4.27
N GLU A 301 -37.02 3.63 4.65
CA GLU A 301 -36.91 4.23 5.97
C GLU A 301 -37.27 5.69 5.91
N TRP A 302 -38.00 6.13 6.91
CA TRP A 302 -38.44 7.51 7.05
C TRP A 302 -37.97 8.05 8.38
N SER A 303 -37.25 9.17 8.34
CA SER A 303 -36.84 9.91 9.53
C SER A 303 -37.45 11.32 9.49
N SER A 304 -37.86 11.84 10.64
CA SER A 304 -38.47 13.16 10.75
C SER A 304 -37.59 14.14 11.53
N ALA A 305 -37.61 15.41 11.13
CA ALA A 305 -37.07 16.51 11.92
C ALA A 305 -38.08 17.66 11.98
N THR A 306 -38.19 18.27 13.16
CA THR A 306 -39.06 19.44 13.37
C THR A 306 -38.22 20.70 13.39
N PHE A 307 -38.60 21.66 12.56
CA PHE A 307 -37.93 22.96 12.43
C PHE A 307 -38.80 24.06 13.03
N GLY A 308 -38.17 25.04 13.68
CA GLY A 308 -38.83 26.26 14.11
C GLY A 308 -39.08 27.20 12.93
N VAL A 309 -40.31 27.72 12.85
CA VAL A 309 -40.84 28.80 11.98
C VAL A 309 -40.33 28.82 10.53
N ASP A 310 -41.17 28.32 9.61
CA ASP A 310 -41.18 28.71 8.20
C ASP A 310 -42.04 29.99 8.08
N THR A 311 -41.47 31.11 7.62
CA THR A 311 -42.19 32.38 7.47
C THR A 311 -42.98 32.48 6.16
N SER A 312 -43.09 31.39 5.39
CA SER A 312 -44.02 31.35 4.26
C SER A 312 -45.46 31.25 4.77
N VAL A 313 -46.29 32.23 4.41
CA VAL A 313 -47.63 32.45 4.93
C VAL A 313 -48.55 31.25 4.62
N PRO A 314 -49.10 30.54 5.62
CA PRO A 314 -50.12 29.53 5.38
C PRO A 314 -51.44 30.20 4.92
N PRO A 315 -52.29 29.52 4.14
CA PRO A 315 -53.56 30.05 3.62
C PRO A 315 -54.52 30.64 4.69
N ASP A 316 -54.31 30.23 5.94
CA ASP A 316 -55.18 30.39 7.09
C ASP A 316 -54.76 31.55 8.01
N GLY A 317 -53.58 32.15 7.77
CA GLY A 317 -53.07 33.30 8.53
C GLY A 317 -52.65 33.04 9.98
N ILE A 318 -52.66 31.79 10.44
CA ILE A 318 -52.12 31.40 11.76
C ILE A 318 -50.71 30.83 11.54
N PRO A 319 -49.64 31.48 12.05
CA PRO A 319 -48.28 30.99 11.87
C PRO A 319 -48.11 29.67 12.62
N ASP A 320 -47.90 28.59 11.87
CA ASP A 320 -47.54 27.31 12.45
C ASP A 320 -46.13 27.42 13.01
N THR A 321 -46.02 27.35 14.35
CA THR A 321 -44.75 27.64 15.05
C THR A 321 -43.65 26.60 14.79
N THR A 322 -44.03 25.44 14.24
CA THR A 322 -43.14 24.32 13.95
C THR A 322 -43.56 23.58 12.68
N VAL A 323 -42.60 23.30 11.79
CA VAL A 323 -42.82 22.47 10.59
C VAL A 323 -42.04 21.18 10.72
N THR A 324 -42.73 20.04 10.63
CA THR A 324 -42.08 18.71 10.60
C THR A 324 -41.85 18.27 9.16
N ARG A 325 -40.61 17.89 8.85
CA ARG A 325 -40.20 17.38 7.54
C ARG A 325 -39.69 15.96 7.64
N TRP A 326 -39.81 15.22 6.55
CA TRP A 326 -39.47 13.81 6.47
C TRP A 326 -38.41 13.54 5.41
N ARG A 327 -37.41 12.75 5.76
CA ARG A 327 -36.37 12.24 4.86
C ARG A 327 -36.68 10.79 4.55
N LYS A 328 -36.67 10.45 3.27
CA LYS A 328 -36.79 9.09 2.76
C LYS A 328 -35.41 8.55 2.44
N GLN A 329 -35.07 7.41 3.02
CA GLN A 329 -33.92 6.62 2.62
C GLN A 329 -34.41 5.28 2.09
N VAL A 330 -33.96 4.92 0.90
CA VAL A 330 -34.31 3.66 0.24
C VAL A 330 -33.10 2.76 0.28
N TYR A 331 -33.24 1.64 0.98
CA TYR A 331 -32.22 0.61 1.09
C TYR A 331 -32.66 -0.60 0.27
N ARG A 332 -31.84 -1.00 -0.72
CA ARG A 332 -32.10 -2.19 -1.52
C ARG A 332 -31.35 -3.36 -0.93
N HIS A 333 -32.12 -4.37 -0.58
CA HIS A 333 -31.62 -5.67 -0.16
C HIS A 333 -31.69 -6.61 -1.36
N PRO A 334 -30.56 -7.16 -1.81
CA PRO A 334 -30.62 -8.28 -2.72
C PRO A 334 -31.28 -9.47 -2.02
N ALA A 335 -31.95 -10.32 -2.80
CA ALA A 335 -32.74 -11.44 -2.29
C ALA A 335 -32.76 -12.60 -3.29
N MET A 336 -33.11 -13.77 -2.78
CA MET A 336 -33.23 -15.00 -3.56
C MET A 336 -34.56 -15.67 -3.22
N THR A 337 -35.26 -16.15 -4.25
CA THR A 337 -36.53 -16.86 -4.09
C THR A 337 -36.43 -18.24 -4.71
N HIS A 338 -36.94 -19.25 -3.99
CA HIS A 338 -37.09 -20.63 -4.47
C HIS A 338 -38.34 -21.24 -3.84
N ASP A 339 -39.21 -21.82 -4.66
CA ASP A 339 -40.45 -22.51 -4.24
C ASP A 339 -41.31 -21.72 -3.24
N GLY A 340 -41.43 -20.41 -3.46
CA GLY A 340 -42.23 -19.51 -2.63
C GLY A 340 -41.57 -19.04 -1.34
N GLN A 341 -40.39 -19.56 -0.99
CA GLN A 341 -39.54 -19.03 0.08
C GLN A 341 -38.61 -17.96 -0.47
N THR A 342 -38.46 -16.86 0.29
CA THR A 342 -37.59 -15.74 -0.09
C THR A 342 -36.61 -15.44 1.03
N TRP A 343 -35.33 -15.42 0.68
CA TRP A 343 -34.22 -15.05 1.56
C TRP A 343 -33.70 -13.68 1.17
N ILE A 344 -33.66 -12.75 2.12
CA ILE A 344 -33.23 -11.36 1.90
C ILE A 344 -31.91 -11.14 2.64
N ALA A 345 -30.95 -10.47 2.00
CA ALA A 345 -29.65 -10.18 2.61
C ALA A 345 -29.81 -9.23 3.79
N GLU A 346 -29.06 -9.47 4.87
CA GLU A 346 -28.99 -8.55 6.01
C GLU A 346 -28.35 -7.21 5.58
N THR A 347 -27.32 -7.27 4.74
CA THR A 347 -26.66 -6.07 4.21
C THR A 347 -27.44 -5.49 3.05
N ALA A 348 -27.97 -4.28 3.25
CA ALA A 348 -28.54 -3.44 2.21
C ALA A 348 -27.49 -2.48 1.66
N TYR A 349 -27.77 -1.91 0.49
CA TYR A 349 -27.09 -0.70 0.02
C TYR A 349 -28.10 0.41 -0.20
N GLU A 350 -27.69 1.64 0.08
CA GLU A 350 -28.52 2.82 -0.12
C GLU A 350 -28.65 3.08 -1.62
N VAL A 351 -29.89 3.12 -2.11
CA VAL A 351 -30.22 3.38 -3.52
C VAL A 351 -30.58 4.83 -3.75
N SER A 352 -31.31 5.41 -2.81
CA SER A 352 -31.64 6.82 -2.86
C SER A 352 -31.84 7.39 -1.48
N ASP A 353 -31.51 8.67 -1.38
CA ASP A 353 -31.69 9.49 -0.21
C ASP A 353 -32.28 10.81 -0.68
N SER A 354 -33.37 11.26 -0.06
CA SER A 354 -33.93 12.58 -0.33
C SER A 354 -33.05 13.74 0.16
N GLY A 355 -31.93 13.42 0.81
CA GLY A 355 -30.95 14.35 1.34
C GLY A 355 -31.19 14.70 2.81
N PRO A 356 -30.21 15.32 3.47
CA PRO A 356 -30.30 15.65 4.88
C PRO A 356 -31.37 16.70 5.16
N LEU A 357 -32.05 16.57 6.31
CA LEU A 357 -33.01 17.56 6.79
C LEU A 357 -32.25 18.75 7.41
N THR A 358 -31.79 19.68 6.57
CA THR A 358 -30.97 20.83 6.97
C THR A 358 -31.76 22.10 7.28
N GLY A 359 -33.06 22.11 6.97
CA GLY A 359 -33.93 23.26 7.25
C GLY A 359 -35.39 23.04 6.85
N PRO A 360 -36.27 24.04 7.10
CA PRO A 360 -37.72 23.92 6.89
C PRO A 360 -38.14 23.72 5.43
N GLY A 361 -37.26 23.97 4.45
CA GLY A 361 -37.50 23.68 3.02
C GLY A 361 -36.91 22.35 2.52
N SER A 362 -36.26 21.56 3.39
CA SER A 362 -35.63 20.28 3.03
C SER A 362 -36.52 19.08 3.39
N GLY A 363 -36.54 18.05 2.53
CA GLY A 363 -37.35 16.85 2.73
C GLY A 363 -38.82 17.00 2.27
N TYR A 364 -39.62 15.97 2.55
CA TYR A 364 -41.04 15.93 2.19
C TYR A 364 -41.91 16.54 3.30
N ALA A 365 -43.05 17.10 2.90
CA ALA A 365 -44.12 17.48 3.82
C ALA A 365 -44.75 16.23 4.48
N SER A 366 -45.54 16.45 5.54
CA SER A 366 -46.14 15.39 6.39
C SER A 366 -46.69 14.18 5.60
N PRO A 367 -46.57 12.95 6.15
CA PRO A 367 -47.08 11.69 5.60
C PRO A 367 -48.48 11.73 4.98
N ASP A 368 -49.35 12.55 5.54
CA ASP A 368 -50.78 12.56 5.20
C ASP A 368 -51.10 13.35 3.92
N SER A 369 -50.12 14.00 3.27
CA SER A 369 -50.37 14.93 2.15
C SER A 369 -49.59 14.68 0.86
N SER A 370 -48.86 13.57 0.73
CA SER A 370 -48.11 13.25 -0.49
C SER A 370 -48.44 11.87 -1.08
N ASP A 371 -48.64 11.82 -2.41
CA ASP A 371 -49.01 10.61 -3.18
C ASP A 371 -48.01 9.44 -3.07
N GLY A 372 -46.86 9.63 -2.42
CA GLY A 372 -45.84 8.59 -2.20
C GLY A 372 -45.96 7.80 -0.90
N PHE A 373 -46.93 8.12 -0.03
CA PHE A 373 -47.17 7.43 1.25
C PHE A 373 -48.16 6.25 1.15
N GLN A 374 -48.93 6.14 0.07
CA GLN A 374 -49.94 5.08 -0.11
C GLN A 374 -49.34 3.68 -0.35
N ASP A 375 -48.03 3.59 -0.66
CA ASP A 375 -47.33 2.31 -0.83
C ASP A 375 -46.95 1.65 0.52
N VAL A 376 -47.32 2.22 1.67
CA VAL A 376 -47.23 1.53 2.97
C VAL A 376 -48.45 0.62 3.18
N ALA A 377 -48.78 -0.20 2.18
CA ALA A 377 -49.74 -1.27 2.34
C ALA A 377 -49.03 -2.43 3.06
N SER A 378 -49.16 -2.45 4.39
CA SER A 378 -48.72 -3.49 5.33
C SER A 378 -47.20 -3.66 5.52
N GLN A 379 -46.59 -2.80 6.35
CA GLN A 379 -45.41 -3.20 7.11
C GLN A 379 -45.82 -4.25 8.16
N PRO A 380 -45.11 -5.38 8.33
CA PRO A 380 -45.39 -6.31 9.41
C PRO A 380 -45.15 -5.64 10.77
N ALA A 381 -46.08 -5.83 11.70
CA ALA A 381 -46.18 -5.05 12.94
C ALA A 381 -45.16 -5.43 14.02
N SER A 382 -44.35 -6.47 13.81
CA SER A 382 -43.27 -6.86 14.71
C SER A 382 -42.14 -7.51 13.92
N LEU A 383 -40.90 -7.16 14.25
CA LEU A 383 -39.66 -7.70 13.69
C LEU A 383 -39.39 -9.18 14.05
N ASP A 384 -40.38 -9.88 14.62
CA ASP A 384 -40.30 -11.28 15.05
C ASP A 384 -40.80 -12.30 14.01
N ASP A 385 -41.28 -11.86 12.83
CA ASP A 385 -41.80 -12.75 11.77
C ASP A 385 -40.88 -12.85 10.52
N PHE A 386 -39.57 -12.73 10.71
CA PHE A 386 -38.58 -13.00 9.66
C PHE A 386 -37.68 -14.17 10.07
N PRO A 387 -37.55 -15.24 9.26
CA PRO A 387 -36.66 -16.33 9.62
C PRO A 387 -35.22 -15.84 9.57
N VAL A 388 -34.62 -15.72 10.75
CA VAL A 388 -33.17 -15.90 10.91
C VAL A 388 -32.85 -17.28 10.34
N LEU A 389 -31.86 -17.41 9.43
CA LEU A 389 -31.48 -18.74 8.96
C LEU A 389 -30.91 -19.61 10.10
N TYR A 390 -30.39 -19.02 11.20
CA TYR A 390 -30.56 -19.35 12.64
C TYR A 390 -29.75 -18.35 13.49
N GLY A 391 -30.11 -18.16 14.76
CA GLY A 391 -29.30 -17.44 15.74
C GLY A 391 -29.82 -17.61 17.16
N THR A 392 -29.13 -18.41 17.97
CA THR A 392 -29.23 -18.33 19.45
C THR A 392 -27.92 -17.94 20.11
N ALA A 393 -26.83 -17.71 19.36
CA ALA A 393 -25.58 -17.18 19.90
C ALA A 393 -24.78 -16.30 18.89
N PRO A 394 -23.99 -15.31 19.35
CA PRO A 394 -23.35 -14.26 18.53
C PRO A 394 -22.24 -14.74 17.56
N ASP A 395 -21.82 -15.99 17.67
CA ASP A 395 -20.70 -16.62 17.00
C ASP A 395 -21.10 -17.50 15.80
N HIS A 396 -22.39 -17.51 15.43
CA HIS A 396 -22.94 -18.31 14.33
C HIS A 396 -23.70 -17.47 13.30
N GLN A 397 -23.04 -16.50 12.66
CA GLN A 397 -23.65 -15.69 11.58
C GLN A 397 -23.00 -16.01 10.22
N MET A 398 -23.83 -16.33 9.21
CA MET A 398 -23.45 -16.52 7.80
C MET A 398 -23.77 -15.23 7.01
N ARG A 399 -22.91 -14.82 6.06
CA ARG A 399 -23.10 -13.57 5.28
C ARG A 399 -23.02 -13.80 3.76
N ALA A 400 -24.17 -13.94 3.09
CA ALA A 400 -24.20 -14.04 1.64
C ALA A 400 -24.22 -12.66 0.95
N ASN A 401 -23.37 -12.48 -0.07
CA ASN A 401 -23.46 -11.38 -1.02
C ASN A 401 -24.47 -11.75 -2.11
N LEU A 402 -25.73 -11.37 -1.90
CA LEU A 402 -26.83 -11.69 -2.82
C LEU A 402 -26.80 -10.87 -4.13
N LEU A 403 -25.83 -9.96 -4.30
CA LEU A 403 -25.61 -9.21 -5.53
C LEU A 403 -24.70 -9.96 -6.52
N THR A 404 -23.76 -10.76 -6.00
CA THR A 404 -22.84 -11.59 -6.78
C THR A 404 -23.18 -13.08 -6.73
N GLY A 405 -24.07 -13.49 -5.83
CA GLY A 405 -24.37 -14.90 -5.55
C GLY A 405 -23.26 -15.60 -4.73
N GLU A 406 -22.25 -14.85 -4.28
CA GLU A 406 -21.16 -15.38 -3.48
C GLU A 406 -21.57 -15.43 -2.01
N VAL A 407 -21.53 -16.62 -1.42
CA VAL A 407 -21.74 -16.79 0.01
C VAL A 407 -20.39 -16.60 0.70
N ALA A 408 -20.25 -15.54 1.48
CA ALA A 408 -19.16 -15.44 2.44
C ALA A 408 -19.62 -16.11 3.74
N LEU A 409 -18.73 -16.93 4.23
CA LEU A 409 -18.98 -17.87 5.29
C LEU A 409 -18.40 -17.34 6.60
#